data_AF-A0A7Y8ISD3-F1
#
_entry.id   AF-A0A7Y8ISD3-F1
#
_cell.length_a   1.000
_cell.length_b   1.000
_cell.length_c   1.000
_cell.angle_alpha   90.00
_cell.angle_beta   90.00
_cell.angle_gamma   90.00
#
_symmetry.space_group_name_H-M   'P 1'
#
loop_
_entity.id
_entity.type
_entity.pdbx_description
1 polymer ?
#
loop_
_entity_poly.entity_id
_entity_poly.type
_entity_poly.pdbx_seq_one_letter_code
_entity_poly.pdbx_strand_id
1 'polypeptide(L)'
;MSSRLIEMFEDEKLVEKIKGRLPYLFQLAKLESSRAGRSGMEVGSVREKIIVALLIYKFGEANVETEIPITEPEVDAKVFGKPVSIKNLRVRVLPGSR
;
A
#
# COMPACT_ATOMS: atom_id res chain seq x y z
N MET A 1 -9.65 3.96 15.18
CA MET A 1 -8.40 3.79 14.39
C MET A 1 -7.37 3.12 15.27
N SER A 2 -6.63 2.11 14.78
CA SER A 2 -5.56 1.48 15.55
C SER A 2 -4.45 2.52 15.82
N SER A 3 -4.16 2.80 17.09
CA SER A 3 -3.17 3.81 17.49
C SER A 3 -1.83 3.63 16.78
N ARG A 4 -1.42 2.38 16.56
CA ARG A 4 -0.19 1.98 15.88
C ARG A 4 -0.06 2.47 14.44
N LEU A 5 -1.15 2.48 13.66
CA LEU A 5 -1.08 2.99 12.28
C LEU A 5 -0.91 4.52 12.27
N ILE A 6 -1.52 5.22 13.22
CA ILE A 6 -1.37 6.69 13.35
C ILE A 6 0.08 7.03 13.71
N GLU A 7 0.67 6.30 14.68
CA GLU A 7 2.10 6.44 15.08
C GLU A 7 3.06 6.32 13.88
N MET A 8 2.70 5.56 12.84
CA MET A 8 3.52 5.44 11.62
C MET A 8 3.63 6.75 10.83
N PHE A 9 2.58 7.58 10.84
CA PHE A 9 2.55 8.86 10.12
C PHE A 9 3.27 9.98 10.88
N GLU A 10 3.58 9.76 12.15
CA GLU A 10 4.36 10.68 12.99
C GLU A 10 5.87 10.41 12.91
N ASP A 11 6.28 9.27 12.34
CA ASP A 11 7.69 8.95 12.10
C ASP A 11 8.24 9.73 10.89
N GLU A 12 8.86 10.87 11.14
CA GLU A 12 9.42 11.75 10.10
C GLU A 12 10.38 11.04 9.16
N LYS A 13 11.23 10.13 9.67
CA LYS A 13 12.19 9.39 8.82
C LYS A 13 11.47 8.45 7.87
N LEU A 14 10.42 7.79 8.35
CA LEU A 14 9.58 6.94 7.52
C LEU A 14 8.82 7.77 6.48
N VAL A 15 8.23 8.89 6.88
CA VAL A 15 7.50 9.80 6.00
C VAL A 15 8.41 10.29 4.87
N GLU A 16 9.62 10.75 5.17
CA GLU A 16 10.57 11.19 4.15
C GLU A 16 10.99 10.06 3.21
N LYS A 17 11.18 8.84 3.73
CA LYS A 17 11.45 7.66 2.90
C LYS A 17 10.27 7.32 1.97
N ILE A 18 9.04 7.40 2.48
CA ILE A 18 7.83 7.16 1.69
C ILE A 18 7.72 8.20 0.57
N LYS A 19 7.86 9.49 0.88
CA LYS A 19 7.84 10.57 -0.12
C LYS A 19 8.90 10.36 -1.20
N GLY A 20 10.10 9.94 -0.83
CA GLY A 20 11.21 9.73 -1.77
C GLY A 20 11.17 8.43 -2.58
N ARG A 21 10.50 7.37 -2.11
CA ARG A 21 10.59 6.03 -2.71
C ARG A 21 9.26 5.47 -3.20
N LEU A 22 8.15 5.76 -2.52
CA LEU A 22 6.84 5.18 -2.88
C LEU A 22 6.39 5.54 -4.30
N PRO A 23 6.56 6.79 -4.79
CA PRO A 23 6.20 7.11 -6.18
C PRO A 23 6.94 6.24 -7.21
N TYR A 24 8.23 6.01 -6.98
CA TYR A 24 9.06 5.19 -7.85
C TYR A 24 8.65 3.71 -7.81
N LEU A 25 8.42 3.14 -6.62
CA LEU A 25 7.94 1.77 -6.48
C LEU A 25 6.57 1.57 -7.15
N PHE A 26 5.68 2.55 -7.06
CA PHE A 26 4.36 2.49 -7.72
C PHE A 26 4.45 2.63 -9.25
N GLN A 27 5.48 3.31 -9.75
CA GLN A 27 5.80 3.35 -11.17
C GLN A 27 6.32 1.99 -11.66
N LEU A 28 7.22 1.34 -10.90
CA LEU A 28 7.70 -0.01 -11.21
C LEU A 28 6.54 -1.01 -11.24
N ALA A 29 5.68 -1.01 -10.22
CA ALA A 29 4.47 -1.84 -10.19
C ALA A 29 3.59 -1.65 -11.44
N LYS A 30 3.46 -0.40 -11.91
CA LYS A 30 2.73 -0.12 -13.15
C LYS A 30 3.42 -0.74 -14.37
N LEU A 31 4.73 -0.60 -14.50
CA LEU A 31 5.50 -1.12 -15.64
C LEU A 31 5.43 -2.65 -15.70
N GLU A 32 5.59 -3.32 -14.56
CA GLU A 32 5.55 -4.78 -14.46
C GLU A 32 4.15 -5.35 -14.73
N SER A 33 3.09 -4.67 -14.29
CA SER A 33 1.70 -5.08 -14.51
C SER A 33 1.07 -4.51 -15.79
N SER A 34 1.86 -3.99 -16.72
CA SER A 34 1.37 -3.45 -18.00
C SER A 34 1.72 -4.36 -19.16
N ARG A 35 0.75 -4.62 -20.03
CA ARG A 35 0.98 -5.19 -21.37
C ARG A 35 0.57 -4.17 -22.42
N ALA A 36 1.47 -3.88 -23.37
CA ALA A 36 1.26 -2.88 -24.43
C ALA A 36 0.76 -1.51 -23.91
N GLY A 37 1.27 -1.06 -22.76
CA GLY A 37 0.89 0.23 -22.15
C GLY A 37 -0.48 0.26 -21.45
N ARG A 38 -1.21 -0.86 -21.40
CA ARG A 38 -2.45 -1.00 -20.62
C ARG A 38 -2.16 -1.74 -19.31
N SER A 39 -2.42 -1.06 -18.20
CA SER A 39 -2.35 -1.64 -16.85
C SER A 39 -3.71 -2.22 -16.46
N GLY A 40 -3.77 -3.52 -16.16
CA GLY A 40 -4.96 -4.20 -15.66
C GLY A 40 -5.21 -3.97 -14.17
N MET A 41 -6.12 -4.76 -13.58
CA MET A 41 -6.38 -4.75 -12.12
C MET A 41 -5.19 -5.28 -11.30
N GLU A 42 -4.30 -6.07 -11.93
CA GLU A 42 -3.09 -6.64 -11.30
C GLU A 42 -2.16 -5.57 -10.68
N VAL A 43 -2.16 -4.34 -11.22
CA VAL A 43 -1.38 -3.24 -10.66
C VAL A 43 -1.84 -2.87 -9.24
N GLY A 44 -3.12 -3.06 -8.92
CA GLY A 44 -3.67 -2.86 -7.58
C GLY A 44 -3.05 -3.84 -6.60
N SER A 45 -3.05 -5.13 -6.95
CA SER A 45 -2.47 -6.20 -6.13
C SER A 45 -0.98 -6.02 -5.90
N VAL A 46 -0.21 -5.57 -6.90
CA VAL A 46 1.22 -5.28 -6.68
C VAL A 46 1.44 -4.08 -5.76
N ARG A 47 0.61 -3.04 -5.86
CA ARG A 47 0.66 -1.88 -4.95
C ARG A 47 0.26 -2.25 -3.53
N GLU A 48 -0.75 -3.08 -3.36
CA GLU A 48 -1.13 -3.65 -2.06
C GLU A 48 0.06 -4.37 -1.41
N LYS A 49 0.76 -5.23 -2.16
CA LYS A 49 1.98 -5.90 -1.68
C LYS A 49 3.07 -4.91 -1.24
N ILE A 50 3.26 -3.81 -1.96
CA ILE A 50 4.22 -2.76 -1.58
C ILE A 50 3.84 -2.13 -0.23
N ILE A 51 2.55 -1.85 -0.01
CA ILE A 51 2.07 -1.30 1.27
C ILE A 51 2.19 -2.32 2.41
N VAL A 52 1.86 -3.59 2.16
CA VAL A 52 2.07 -4.67 3.15
C VAL A 52 3.55 -4.80 3.52
N ALA A 53 4.47 -4.74 2.55
CA ALA A 53 5.91 -4.76 2.81
C ALA A 53 6.37 -3.56 3.65
N LEU A 54 5.78 -2.38 3.46
CA LEU A 54 6.03 -1.21 4.31
C LEU A 54 5.57 -1.44 5.76
N LEU A 55 4.42 -2.09 5.96
CA LEU A 55 3.92 -2.45 7.30
C LEU A 55 4.87 -3.45 7.98
N ILE A 56 5.34 -4.48 7.27
CA ILE A 56 6.36 -5.42 7.76
C ILE A 56 7.64 -4.66 8.12
N TYR A 57 8.10 -3.76 7.27
CA TYR A 57 9.30 -2.97 7.53
C TYR A 57 9.19 -2.13 8.81
N LYS A 58 8.03 -1.52 9.08
CA LYS A 58 7.81 -0.66 10.25
C LYS A 58 7.56 -1.45 11.53
N PHE A 59 6.73 -2.48 11.47
CA PHE A 59 6.23 -3.19 12.65
C PHE A 59 6.89 -4.54 12.88
N GLY A 60 7.64 -5.06 11.91
CA GLY A 60 8.24 -6.40 11.93
C GLY A 60 7.26 -7.48 11.48
N GLU A 61 7.79 -8.54 10.88
CA GLU A 61 7.02 -9.67 10.34
C GLU A 61 6.12 -10.34 11.39
N ALA A 62 6.63 -10.51 12.61
CA ALA A 62 5.87 -11.09 13.73
C ALA A 62 4.61 -10.30 14.12
N ASN A 63 4.51 -9.02 13.72
CA ASN A 63 3.39 -8.15 14.05
C ASN A 63 2.46 -7.88 12.85
N VAL A 64 2.74 -8.48 11.70
CA VAL A 64 1.98 -8.29 10.46
C VAL A 64 1.64 -9.65 9.84
N GLU A 65 0.38 -10.07 9.99
CA GLU A 65 -0.14 -11.24 9.30
C GLU A 65 -0.51 -10.87 7.86
N THR A 66 0.08 -11.59 6.90
CA THR A 66 -0.10 -11.38 5.46
C THR A 66 -0.73 -12.56 4.75
N GLU A 67 -0.79 -13.73 5.40
CA GLU A 67 -1.44 -14.94 4.90
C GLU A 67 -2.96 -14.87 5.10
N ILE A 68 -3.58 -13.81 4.60
CA ILE A 68 -5.03 -13.66 4.58
C ILE A 68 -5.55 -14.36 3.32
N PRO A 69 -6.56 -15.25 3.43
CA PRO A 69 -7.18 -15.86 2.26
C PRO A 69 -7.72 -14.80 1.31
N ILE A 70 -7.50 -14.95 0.01
CA ILE A 70 -8.01 -14.01 -1.01
C ILE A 70 -9.55 -13.92 -1.04
N THR A 71 -10.23 -14.90 -0.44
CA THR A 71 -11.69 -14.93 -0.28
C THR A 71 -12.18 -14.10 0.90
N GLU A 72 -11.30 -13.66 1.80
CA GLU A 72 -11.67 -12.83 2.95
C GLU A 72 -12.00 -11.41 2.46
N PRO A 73 -13.25 -10.95 2.63
CA PRO A 73 -13.64 -9.64 2.16
C PRO A 73 -13.00 -8.54 3.02
N GLU A 74 -12.40 -7.55 2.36
CA GLU A 74 -11.95 -6.30 2.99
C GLU A 74 -10.78 -6.41 3.99
N VAL A 75 -10.05 -7.53 3.99
CA VAL A 75 -8.85 -7.70 4.83
C VAL A 75 -7.66 -8.06 3.96
N ASP A 76 -6.69 -7.15 3.85
CA ASP A 76 -5.48 -7.34 3.06
C ASP A 76 -4.27 -7.73 3.95
N ALA A 77 -4.30 -7.31 5.22
CA ALA A 77 -3.33 -7.71 6.25
C ALA A 77 -3.95 -7.52 7.64
N LYS A 78 -3.34 -8.11 8.68
CA LYS A 78 -3.62 -7.74 10.06
C LYS A 78 -2.36 -7.22 10.75
N VAL A 79 -2.46 -6.06 11.38
CA VAL A 79 -1.35 -5.40 12.09
C VAL A 79 -1.66 -5.43 13.58
N PHE A 80 -0.82 -6.11 14.36
CA PHE A 80 -1.11 -6.45 15.77
C PHE A 80 -2.50 -7.08 15.95
N GLY A 81 -2.86 -8.03 15.09
CA GLY A 81 -4.16 -8.71 15.09
C GLY A 81 -5.36 -7.86 14.63
N LYS A 82 -5.16 -6.58 14.27
CA LYS A 82 -6.23 -5.70 13.77
C LYS A 82 -6.28 -5.71 12.25
N PRO A 83 -7.45 -5.94 11.62
CA PRO A 83 -7.57 -5.98 10.17
C PRO A 83 -7.29 -4.61 9.55
N VAL A 84 -6.63 -4.64 8.39
CA VAL A 84 -6.29 -3.48 7.57
C VAL A 84 -6.74 -3.77 6.13
N SER A 85 -7.52 -2.85 5.57
CA SER A 85 -7.83 -2.81 4.15
C SER A 85 -6.97 -1.76 3.45
N ILE A 86 -6.40 -2.14 2.31
CA ILE A 86 -5.55 -1.31 1.47
C ILE A 86 -6.27 -1.13 0.14
N LYS A 87 -6.76 0.10 -0.11
CA LYS A 87 -7.45 0.43 -1.37
C LYS A 87 -6.63 1.42 -2.19
N ASN A 88 -6.48 1.11 -3.48
CA ASN A 88 -5.78 1.96 -4.43
C ASN A 88 -6.79 2.77 -5.26
N LEU A 89 -6.73 4.10 -5.17
CA LEU A 89 -7.57 5.00 -5.96
C LEU A 89 -6.72 5.86 -6.89
N ARG A 90 -7.10 5.92 -8.16
CA ARG A 90 -6.57 6.91 -9.11
C ARG A 90 -7.53 8.10 -9.15
N VAL A 91 -7.12 9.22 -8.56
CA VAL A 91 -7.85 10.47 -8.70
C VAL A 91 -7.38 11.16 -9.97
N ARG A 92 -8.28 11.35 -10.94
CA ARG A 92 -8.02 12.20 -12.10
C ARG A 92 -8.33 13.64 -11.71
N VAL A 93 -7.30 14.43 -11.48
CA VAL A 93 -7.48 15.88 -11.33
C VAL A 93 -7.77 16.43 -12.73
N LEU A 94 -8.98 16.99 -12.93
CA LEU A 94 -9.34 17.61 -14.18
C LEU A 94 -8.57 18.96 -14.31
N PRO A 95 -8.01 19.26 -15.50
CA PRO A 95 -7.42 20.57 -15.71
C PRO A 95 -8.50 21.65 -15.61
N GLY A 96 -8.27 22.67 -14.76
CA GLY A 96 -9.19 23.80 -14.53
C GLY A 96 -9.88 23.82 -13.16
N SER A 97 -9.66 22.83 -12.30
CA SER A 97 -10.17 22.79 -10.92
C SER A 97 -9.17 23.43 -9.94
N ARG A 98 -8.96 24.74 -10.03
CA ARG A 98 -8.33 25.55 -8.95
C ARG A 98 -9.04 26.89 -8.87
#